data_AF-A0A925ENL0-F1
#
_entry.id   AF-A0A925ENL0-F1
#
_cell.length_a   1.000
_cell.length_b   1.000
_cell.length_c   1.000
_cell.angle_alpha   90.00
_cell.angle_beta   90.00
_cell.angle_gamma   90.00
#
_symmetry.space_group_name_H-M   'P 1'
#
loop_
_entity.id
_entity.type
_entity.pdbx_description
1 polymer ?
#
loop_
_entity_poly.entity_id
_entity_poly.type
_entity_poly.pdbx_seq_one_letter_code
_entity_poly.pdbx_strand_id
1 'polypeptide(L)'
;MHLTDNQLNEYLDEATNERAQIESHLSSCDECAARLSTLQSLFVEIESLPEQALTRNLAAPFTLRPSLPVPQLPTFLTLTVILQAAIALIVLIIAAPFVIQLIPAIEMPSLPNIFSQLQSQWTSWLDILSTFQVPSIPEIPILEMSSLAFVLAGVSVLWILGNGLLLRNQMK
;
A
#
# COMPACT_ATOMS: atom_id res chain seq x y z
N MET A 1 46.05 -3.01 -28.32
CA MET A 1 45.10 -2.16 -27.58
C MET A 1 45.08 -2.68 -26.16
N HIS A 2 45.40 -1.85 -25.18
CA HIS A 2 45.51 -2.25 -23.77
C HIS A 2 44.18 -2.04 -23.05
N LEU A 3 44.00 -2.72 -21.91
CA LEU A 3 42.89 -2.45 -21.01
C LEU A 3 43.05 -1.06 -20.39
N THR A 4 41.91 -0.41 -20.15
CA THR A 4 41.88 0.86 -19.43
C THR A 4 41.97 0.63 -17.92
N ASP A 5 42.41 1.64 -17.17
CA ASP A 5 42.51 1.55 -15.72
C ASP A 5 41.14 1.28 -15.05
N ASN A 6 40.06 1.83 -15.61
CA ASN A 6 38.70 1.54 -15.14
C ASN A 6 38.34 0.06 -15.30
N GLN A 7 38.68 -0.57 -16.43
CA GLN A 7 38.42 -2.00 -16.64
C GLN A 7 39.22 -2.88 -15.68
N LEU A 8 40.46 -2.50 -15.35
CA LEU A 8 41.25 -3.20 -14.33
C LEU A 8 40.65 -3.05 -12.93
N ASN A 9 40.19 -1.84 -12.56
CA ASN A 9 39.55 -1.60 -11.26
C ASN A 9 38.20 -2.33 -11.15
N GLU A 10 37.36 -2.28 -12.19
CA GLU A 10 36.10 -3.04 -12.23
C GLU A 10 36.34 -4.56 -12.16
N TYR A 11 37.46 -5.06 -12.70
CA TYR A 11 37.86 -6.45 -12.54
C TYR A 11 38.25 -6.78 -11.09
N LEU A 12 39.00 -5.90 -10.42
CA LEU A 12 39.41 -6.07 -9.02
C LEU A 12 38.23 -6.00 -8.05
N ASP A 13 37.27 -5.11 -8.31
CA ASP A 13 36.06 -4.91 -7.49
C ASP A 13 34.95 -5.94 -7.76
N GLU A 14 35.21 -6.93 -8.63
CA GLU A 14 34.24 -7.92 -9.12
C GLU A 14 32.97 -7.30 -9.76
N ALA A 15 33.08 -6.09 -10.27
CA ALA A 15 31.96 -5.30 -10.80
C ALA A 15 31.79 -5.43 -12.34
N THR A 16 32.73 -6.08 -13.03
CA THR A 16 32.70 -6.22 -14.50
C THR A 16 31.87 -7.42 -14.99
N ASN A 17 31.15 -7.22 -16.09
CA ASN A 17 30.44 -8.29 -16.81
C ASN A 17 31.31 -8.98 -17.89
N GLU A 18 32.51 -8.47 -18.16
CA GLU A 18 33.38 -8.93 -19.27
C GLU A 18 34.61 -9.72 -18.76
N ARG A 19 34.49 -10.35 -17.59
CA ARG A 19 35.59 -11.00 -16.87
C ARG A 19 36.42 -11.97 -17.73
N ALA A 20 35.77 -12.83 -18.51
CA ALA A 20 36.45 -13.80 -19.37
C ALA A 20 37.28 -13.16 -20.48
N GLN A 21 36.85 -12.01 -21.01
CA GLN A 21 37.59 -11.28 -22.06
C GLN A 21 38.82 -10.59 -21.45
N ILE A 22 38.66 -9.99 -20.26
CA ILE A 22 39.74 -9.36 -19.51
C ILE A 22 40.80 -10.41 -19.14
N GLU A 23 40.41 -11.58 -18.64
CA GLU A 23 41.34 -12.68 -18.30
C GLU A 23 42.10 -13.20 -19.51
N SER A 24 41.42 -13.35 -20.65
CA SER A 24 42.06 -13.69 -21.93
C SER A 24 43.10 -12.64 -22.34
N HIS A 25 42.76 -11.34 -22.20
CA HIS A 25 43.71 -10.26 -22.48
C HIS A 25 44.91 -10.26 -21.51
N LEU A 26 44.67 -10.44 -20.21
CA LEU A 26 45.72 -10.50 -19.19
C LEU A 26 46.68 -11.68 -19.41
N SER A 27 46.17 -12.82 -19.94
CA SER A 27 47.02 -13.97 -20.27
C SER A 27 47.93 -13.74 -21.49
N SER A 28 47.62 -12.75 -22.33
CA SER A 28 48.33 -12.49 -23.58
C SER A 28 49.08 -11.15 -23.60
N CYS A 29 48.90 -10.30 -22.59
CA CYS A 29 49.52 -8.98 -22.50
C CYS A 29 50.24 -8.79 -21.16
N ASP A 30 51.57 -8.95 -21.18
CA ASP A 30 52.44 -8.84 -20.00
C ASP A 30 52.37 -7.45 -19.34
N GLU A 31 52.19 -6.39 -20.14
CA GLU A 31 52.08 -5.02 -19.60
C GLU A 31 50.81 -4.85 -18.75
N CYS A 32 49.67 -5.34 -19.22
CA CYS A 32 48.41 -5.27 -18.49
C CYS A 32 48.47 -6.16 -17.23
N ALA A 33 49.12 -7.32 -17.30
CA ALA A 33 49.35 -8.19 -16.15
C ALA A 33 50.26 -7.54 -15.09
N ALA A 34 51.33 -6.85 -15.51
CA ALA A 34 52.21 -6.11 -14.60
C ALA A 34 51.48 -4.94 -13.91
N ARG A 35 50.63 -4.21 -14.64
CA ARG A 35 49.79 -3.16 -14.07
C ARG A 35 48.80 -3.71 -13.04
N LEU A 36 48.14 -4.83 -13.35
CA LEU A 36 47.23 -5.50 -12.42
C LEU A 36 47.95 -5.94 -11.13
N SER A 37 49.13 -6.55 -11.26
CA SER A 37 49.97 -6.94 -10.12
C SER A 37 50.35 -5.75 -9.23
N THR A 38 50.67 -4.61 -9.85
CA THR A 38 50.97 -3.36 -9.13
C THR A 38 49.75 -2.88 -8.33
N LEU A 39 48.56 -2.89 -8.93
CA LEU A 39 47.32 -2.52 -8.23
C LEU A 39 47.02 -3.49 -7.08
N GLN A 40 47.14 -4.80 -7.29
CA GLN A 40 46.94 -5.80 -6.25
C GLN A 40 47.89 -5.60 -5.06
N SER A 41 49.16 -5.28 -5.33
CA SER A 41 50.13 -4.95 -4.29
C SER A 41 49.70 -3.74 -3.45
N LEU A 42 49.15 -2.70 -4.09
CA LEU A 42 48.66 -1.51 -3.38
C LEU A 42 47.46 -1.85 -2.48
N PHE A 43 46.53 -2.69 -2.95
CA PHE A 43 45.40 -3.13 -2.14
C PHE A 43 45.84 -3.93 -0.91
N VAL A 44 46.80 -4.84 -1.09
CA VAL A 44 47.39 -5.61 0.04
C VAL A 44 48.07 -4.67 1.05
N GLU A 45 48.77 -3.64 0.58
CA GLU A 45 49.39 -2.65 1.46
C GLU A 45 48.34 -1.86 2.25
N ILE A 46 47.26 -1.41 1.59
CA ILE A 46 46.15 -0.71 2.24
C ILE A 46 45.44 -1.60 3.27
N GLU A 47 45.19 -2.86 2.93
CA GLU A 47 44.55 -3.82 3.84
C GLU A 47 45.45 -4.19 5.04
N SER A 48 46.77 -4.06 4.89
CA SER A 48 47.74 -4.26 5.98
C SER A 48 47.81 -3.08 6.96
N LEU A 49 47.18 -1.94 6.64
CA LEU A 49 47.15 -0.79 7.53
C LEU A 49 46.43 -1.13 8.84
N PRO A 50 46.88 -0.59 9.98
CA PRO A 50 46.29 -0.90 11.27
C PRO A 50 44.83 -0.45 11.31
N GLU A 51 43.95 -1.36 11.75
CA GLU A 51 42.55 -1.02 12.00
C GLU A 51 42.45 0.13 13.00
N GLN A 52 41.81 1.22 12.58
CA GLN A 52 41.62 2.37 13.43
C GLN A 52 40.31 2.21 14.20
N ALA A 53 40.41 2.16 15.53
CA ALA A 53 39.24 2.13 16.39
C ALA A 53 38.39 3.39 16.15
N LEU A 54 37.11 3.20 15.85
CA LEU A 54 36.15 4.30 15.73
C LEU A 54 36.08 5.06 17.06
N THR A 55 36.27 6.39 17.04
CA THR A 55 36.20 7.25 18.24
C THR A 55 34.83 7.19 18.92
N ARG A 56 33.79 6.79 18.18
CA ARG A 56 32.42 6.67 18.66
C ARG A 56 31.83 5.33 18.28
N ASN A 57 31.02 4.79 19.19
CA ASN A 57 30.26 3.58 18.93
C ASN A 57 29.09 3.90 17.98
N LEU A 58 29.20 3.47 16.73
CA LEU A 58 28.14 3.60 15.72
C LEU A 58 27.00 2.60 15.91
N ALA A 59 27.22 1.52 16.68
CA ALA A 59 26.22 0.49 16.96
C ALA A 59 25.30 0.85 18.13
N ALA A 60 25.70 1.80 18.99
CA ALA A 60 24.93 2.24 20.17
C ALA A 60 23.48 2.69 19.86
N PRO A 61 23.17 3.36 18.73
CA PRO A 61 21.79 3.70 18.37
C PRO A 61 20.95 2.47 17.98
N PHE A 62 21.59 1.37 17.59
CA PHE A 62 20.95 0.16 17.06
C PHE A 62 20.87 -0.97 18.07
N THR A 63 21.54 -0.86 19.23
CA THR A 63 21.34 -1.81 20.32
C THR A 63 19.93 -1.65 20.86
N LEU A 64 19.05 -2.53 20.36
CA LEU A 64 17.73 -2.91 20.84
C LEU A 64 17.17 -1.94 21.90
N ARG A 65 16.33 -1.00 21.43
CA ARG A 65 15.32 -0.42 22.32
C ARG A 65 14.66 -1.59 23.06
N PRO A 66 14.64 -1.59 24.41
CA PRO A 66 13.79 -2.50 25.14
C PRO A 66 12.40 -2.38 24.52
N SER A 67 11.86 -3.53 24.11
CA SER A 67 10.55 -3.68 23.50
C SER A 67 9.60 -2.60 24.03
N LEU A 68 9.10 -1.75 23.11
CA LEU A 68 8.07 -0.77 23.44
C LEU A 68 7.03 -1.44 24.34
N PRO A 69 6.60 -0.79 25.44
CA PRO A 69 5.55 -1.34 26.27
C PRO A 69 4.38 -1.68 25.36
N VAL A 70 3.98 -2.94 25.32
CA VAL A 70 2.80 -3.37 24.56
C VAL A 70 1.64 -2.51 25.09
N PRO A 71 0.99 -1.68 24.25
CA PRO A 71 -0.09 -0.83 24.72
C PRO A 71 -1.20 -1.73 25.26
N GLN A 72 -1.35 -1.75 26.59
CA GLN A 72 -2.45 -2.46 27.23
C GLN A 72 -3.70 -1.62 26.98
N LEU A 73 -4.53 -2.07 26.05
CA LEU A 73 -5.80 -1.39 25.77
C LEU A 73 -6.63 -1.38 27.06
N PRO A 74 -7.15 -0.21 27.50
CA PRO A 74 -7.91 -0.13 28.75
C PRO A 74 -9.16 -1.01 28.67
N THR A 75 -9.42 -1.77 29.72
CA THR A 75 -10.50 -2.79 29.78
C THR A 75 -11.88 -2.21 29.46
N PHE A 76 -12.10 -0.92 29.71
CA PHE A 76 -13.33 -0.23 29.37
C PHE A 76 -13.55 -0.10 27.86
N LEU A 77 -12.50 0.09 27.06
CA LEU A 77 -12.62 0.12 25.59
C LEU A 77 -13.00 -1.25 25.04
N THR A 78 -12.38 -2.32 25.54
CA THR A 78 -12.74 -3.68 25.13
C THR A 78 -14.19 -4.01 25.47
N LEU A 79 -14.68 -3.58 26.65
CA LEU A 79 -16.08 -3.79 27.03
C LEU A 79 -17.05 -3.02 26.12
N THR A 80 -16.75 -1.76 25.77
CA THR A 80 -17.61 -0.99 24.85
C THR A 80 -17.65 -1.58 23.45
N VAL A 81 -16.52 -2.09 22.95
CA VAL A 81 -16.46 -2.72 21.62
C VAL A 81 -17.25 -4.03 21.61
N ILE A 82 -17.09 -4.86 22.64
CA ILE A 82 -17.86 -6.11 22.78
C ILE A 82 -19.36 -5.82 22.84
N LEU A 83 -19.76 -4.81 23.63
CA LEU A 83 -21.17 -4.42 23.75
C LEU A 83 -21.73 -3.88 22.42
N GLN A 84 -20.97 -3.04 21.70
CA GLN A 84 -21.37 -2.54 20.38
C GLN A 84 -21.52 -3.69 19.36
N ALA A 85 -20.57 -4.63 19.33
CA ALA A 85 -20.64 -5.79 18.46
C ALA A 85 -21.85 -6.69 18.78
N ALA A 86 -22.14 -6.90 20.06
CA ALA A 86 -23.31 -7.67 20.49
C ALA A 86 -24.63 -6.99 20.07
N ILE A 87 -24.74 -5.68 20.26
CA ILE A 87 -25.92 -4.92 19.82
C ILE A 87 -26.08 -4.98 18.31
N ALA A 88 -25.00 -4.78 17.55
CA ALA A 88 -25.03 -4.84 16.09
C ALA A 88 -25.48 -6.24 15.60
N LEU A 89 -25.00 -7.31 16.23
CA LEU A 89 -25.41 -8.68 15.94
C LEU A 89 -26.91 -8.88 16.20
N ILE A 90 -27.41 -8.40 17.33
CA ILE A 90 -28.84 -8.49 17.68
C ILE A 90 -29.69 -7.74 16.66
N VAL A 91 -29.29 -6.52 16.30
CA VAL A 91 -30.00 -5.72 15.28
C VAL A 91 -29.98 -6.44 13.93
N LEU A 92 -28.85 -7.02 13.52
CA LEU A 92 -28.75 -7.78 12.27
C LEU A 92 -29.67 -9.00 12.27
N ILE A 93 -29.72 -9.76 13.35
CA ILE A 93 -30.59 -10.95 13.48
C ILE A 93 -32.08 -10.54 13.37
N ILE A 94 -32.46 -9.43 14.02
CA ILE A 94 -33.84 -8.93 14.00
C ILE A 94 -34.21 -8.34 12.63
N ALA A 95 -33.28 -7.63 11.99
CA ALA A 95 -33.51 -6.98 10.70
C ALA A 95 -33.43 -7.95 9.51
N ALA A 96 -32.69 -9.05 9.62
CA ALA A 96 -32.51 -10.05 8.57
C ALA A 96 -33.82 -10.55 7.94
N PRO A 97 -34.84 -11.00 8.69
CA PRO A 97 -36.09 -11.49 8.08
C PRO A 97 -36.84 -10.40 7.31
N PHE A 98 -36.76 -9.14 7.77
CA PHE A 98 -37.37 -8.01 7.07
C PHE A 98 -36.64 -7.69 5.76
N VAL A 99 -35.31 -7.70 5.77
CA VAL A 99 -34.49 -7.49 4.58
C VAL A 99 -34.73 -8.60 3.55
N ILE A 100 -34.79 -9.87 3.97
CA ILE A 100 -35.06 -11.00 3.08
C ILE A 100 -36.44 -10.89 2.42
N GLN A 101 -37.46 -10.39 3.14
CA GLN A 101 -38.79 -10.17 2.57
C GLN A 101 -38.84 -9.01 1.58
N LEU A 102 -37.95 -8.03 1.70
CA LEU A 102 -37.83 -6.90 0.79
C LEU A 102 -36.94 -7.19 -0.44
N ILE A 103 -36.19 -8.29 -0.43
CA ILE A 103 -35.40 -8.72 -1.60
C ILE A 103 -36.36 -9.48 -2.52
N PRO A 104 -36.86 -8.89 -3.63
CA PRO A 104 -37.55 -9.68 -4.64
C PRO A 104 -36.61 -10.81 -5.09
N ALA A 105 -37.14 -11.94 -5.56
CA ALA A 105 -36.32 -12.98 -6.15
C ALA A 105 -35.51 -12.38 -7.31
N ILE A 106 -34.27 -11.99 -7.03
CA ILE A 106 -33.36 -11.46 -8.04
C ILE A 106 -32.94 -12.69 -8.82
N GLU A 107 -33.69 -13.01 -9.88
CA GLU A 107 -33.17 -13.82 -10.98
C GLU A 107 -31.89 -13.13 -11.41
N MET A 108 -30.73 -13.70 -11.05
CA MET A 108 -29.45 -13.16 -11.50
C MET A 108 -29.48 -13.19 -13.02
N PRO A 109 -29.54 -12.03 -13.69
CA PRO A 109 -29.57 -12.01 -15.14
C PRO A 109 -28.30 -12.71 -15.61
N SER A 110 -28.46 -13.70 -16.50
CA SER A 110 -27.31 -14.36 -17.08
C SER A 110 -26.39 -13.34 -17.76
N LEU A 111 -25.09 -13.59 -17.80
CA LEU A 111 -24.12 -12.69 -18.46
C LEU A 111 -24.56 -12.24 -19.88
N PRO A 112 -25.15 -13.11 -20.73
CA PRO A 112 -25.70 -12.69 -22.02
C PRO A 112 -26.83 -11.67 -21.90
N ASN A 113 -27.71 -11.80 -20.89
CA ASN A 113 -28.81 -10.85 -20.65
C ASN A 113 -28.27 -9.51 -20.12
N ILE A 114 -27.23 -9.53 -19.30
CA ILE A 114 -26.56 -8.30 -18.82
C ILE A 114 -25.93 -7.57 -20.01
N PHE A 115 -25.22 -8.30 -20.88
CA PHE A 115 -24.55 -7.70 -22.04
C PHE A 115 -25.55 -7.13 -23.05
N SER A 116 -26.64 -7.84 -23.33
CA SER A 116 -27.69 -7.36 -24.24
C SER A 116 -28.42 -6.14 -23.67
N GLN A 117 -28.69 -6.10 -22.37
CA GLN A 117 -29.26 -4.93 -21.69
C GLN A 117 -28.32 -3.73 -21.77
N LEU A 118 -27.03 -3.90 -21.43
CA LEU A 118 -26.03 -2.84 -21.54
C LEU A 118 -25.90 -2.31 -22.96
N GLN A 119 -25.84 -3.20 -23.96
CA GLN A 119 -25.77 -2.81 -25.36
C GLN A 119 -27.02 -2.01 -25.78
N SER A 120 -28.21 -2.48 -25.42
CA SER A 120 -29.46 -1.77 -25.75
C SER A 120 -29.56 -0.40 -25.07
N GLN A 121 -29.18 -0.31 -23.79
CA GLN A 121 -29.15 0.95 -23.05
C GLN A 121 -28.12 1.91 -23.63
N TRP A 122 -26.96 1.41 -24.03
CA TRP A 122 -25.93 2.20 -24.70
C TRP A 122 -26.43 2.78 -26.03
N THR A 123 -27.09 1.97 -26.85
CA THR A 123 -27.66 2.44 -28.13
C THR A 123 -28.77 3.47 -27.92
N SER A 124 -29.65 3.27 -26.94
CA SER A 124 -30.69 4.24 -26.61
C SER A 124 -30.10 5.54 -26.07
N TRP A 125 -29.05 5.46 -25.27
CA TRP A 125 -28.36 6.65 -24.75
C TRP A 125 -27.67 7.45 -25.86
N LEU A 126 -27.04 6.77 -26.83
CA LEU A 126 -26.48 7.42 -28.02
C LEU A 126 -27.56 8.08 -28.87
N ASP A 127 -28.73 7.44 -29.00
CA ASP A 127 -29.86 8.00 -29.74
C ASP A 127 -30.40 9.27 -29.06
N ILE A 128 -30.53 9.26 -27.74
CA ILE A 128 -30.92 10.42 -26.92
C ILE A 128 -29.91 11.56 -27.06
N LEU A 129 -28.61 11.27 -27.02
CA LEU A 129 -27.57 12.28 -27.22
C LEU A 129 -27.62 12.89 -28.63
N SER A 130 -27.89 12.06 -29.64
CA SER A 130 -27.97 12.54 -31.03
C SER A 130 -29.18 13.45 -31.28
N THR A 131 -30.24 13.27 -30.50
CA THR A 131 -31.48 14.06 -30.55
C THR A 131 -31.58 15.10 -29.43
N PHE A 132 -30.52 15.27 -28.62
CA PHE A 132 -30.51 16.16 -27.47
C PHE A 132 -30.56 17.62 -27.92
N GLN A 133 -31.75 18.19 -27.94
CA GLN A 133 -31.97 19.63 -27.96
C GLN A 133 -31.91 20.13 -26.51
N VAL A 134 -31.15 21.20 -26.26
CA VAL A 134 -30.94 21.75 -24.91
C VAL A 134 -32.29 22.09 -24.26
N PRO A 135 -32.72 21.38 -23.21
CA PRO A 135 -33.97 21.69 -22.52
C PRO A 135 -33.76 22.95 -21.69
N SER A 136 -34.69 23.90 -21.75
CA SER A 136 -34.77 24.97 -20.75
C SER A 136 -35.03 24.34 -19.36
N ILE A 137 -34.22 24.77 -18.38
CA ILE A 137 -34.11 24.18 -17.05
C ILE A 137 -35.49 24.11 -16.36
N PRO A 138 -36.01 22.91 -16.01
CA PRO A 138 -37.17 22.77 -15.15
C PRO A 138 -36.74 22.89 -13.67
N GLU A 139 -37.62 23.48 -12.85
CA GLU A 139 -37.45 23.58 -11.40
C GLU A 139 -37.36 22.19 -10.75
N ILE A 140 -36.34 22.00 -9.91
CA ILE A 140 -36.04 20.73 -9.26
C ILE A 140 -36.98 20.55 -8.04
N PRO A 141 -37.78 19.48 -7.97
CA PRO A 141 -38.58 19.22 -6.78
C PRO A 141 -37.70 18.77 -5.61
N ILE A 142 -37.96 19.34 -4.44
CA ILE A 142 -37.27 19.03 -3.18
C ILE A 142 -37.71 17.65 -2.72
N LEU A 143 -36.78 16.72 -2.62
CA LEU A 143 -37.02 15.33 -2.23
C LEU A 143 -37.31 15.25 -0.71
N GLU A 144 -38.48 14.75 -0.32
CA GLU A 144 -38.84 14.54 1.08
C GLU A 144 -37.94 13.44 1.69
N MET A 145 -37.05 13.86 2.59
CA MET A 145 -36.14 12.97 3.33
C MET A 145 -36.95 12.13 4.32
N SER A 146 -37.11 10.83 4.02
CA SER A 146 -37.83 9.89 4.88
C SER A 146 -37.26 9.86 6.30
N SER A 147 -38.14 9.64 7.29
CA SER A 147 -37.81 9.57 8.72
C SER A 147 -36.68 8.60 9.08
N LEU A 148 -36.48 7.54 8.27
CA LEU A 148 -35.37 6.60 8.41
C LEU A 148 -33.99 7.24 8.20
N ALA A 149 -33.88 8.22 7.30
CA ALA A 149 -32.63 8.94 7.05
C ALA A 149 -32.21 9.77 8.27
N PHE A 150 -33.18 10.41 8.95
CA PHE A 150 -32.92 11.15 10.18
C PHE A 150 -32.51 10.24 11.35
N VAL A 151 -33.11 9.05 11.47
CA VAL A 151 -32.71 8.08 12.49
C VAL A 151 -31.30 7.55 12.23
N LEU A 152 -30.98 7.19 10.98
CA LEU A 152 -29.64 6.70 10.63
C LEU A 152 -28.56 7.78 10.78
N ALA A 153 -28.88 9.03 10.40
CA ALA A 153 -28.00 10.17 10.60
C ALA A 153 -27.78 10.43 12.11
N GLY A 154 -28.85 10.39 12.91
CA GLY A 154 -28.78 10.57 14.36
C GLY A 154 -27.92 9.50 15.04
N VAL A 155 -28.12 8.23 14.68
CA VAL A 155 -27.32 7.11 15.20
C VAL A 155 -25.85 7.22 14.80
N SER A 156 -25.56 7.62 13.55
CA SER A 156 -24.18 7.82 13.08
C SER A 156 -23.48 8.96 13.82
N VAL A 157 -24.17 10.08 14.05
CA VAL A 157 -23.62 11.22 14.80
C VAL A 157 -23.34 10.84 16.25
N LEU A 158 -24.26 10.14 16.91
CA LEU A 158 -24.07 9.62 18.27
C LEU A 158 -22.89 8.63 18.36
N TRP A 159 -22.74 7.77 17.36
CA TRP A 159 -21.64 6.81 17.29
C TRP A 159 -20.28 7.51 17.12
N ILE A 160 -20.18 8.48 16.21
CA ILE A 160 -18.95 9.25 15.97
C ILE A 160 -18.58 10.09 17.20
N LEU A 161 -19.55 10.75 17.83
CA LEU A 161 -19.29 11.56 19.03
C LEU A 161 -18.88 10.69 20.21
N GLY A 162 -19.56 9.57 20.45
CA GLY A 162 -19.23 8.64 21.54
C GLY A 162 -17.83 8.03 21.40
N ASN A 163 -17.53 7.49 20.22
CA ASN A 163 -16.22 6.88 19.97
C ASN A 163 -15.10 7.93 19.86
N GLY A 164 -15.37 9.09 19.26
CA GLY A 164 -14.39 10.17 19.15
C GLY A 164 -14.00 10.78 20.50
N LEU A 165 -14.94 10.91 21.43
CA LEU A 165 -14.67 11.45 22.77
C LEU A 165 -13.89 10.46 23.64
N LEU A 166 -14.17 9.16 23.51
CA LEU A 166 -13.42 8.08 24.18
C LEU A 166 -11.96 8.02 23.71
N LEU A 167 -11.70 8.17 22.41
CA LEU A 167 -10.35 8.15 21.84
C LEU A 167 -9.54 9.40 22.21
N ARG A 168 -10.17 10.57 22.29
CA ARG A 168 -9.50 11.83 22.65
C ARG A 168 -8.94 11.82 24.08
N ASN A 169 -9.62 11.14 25.01
CA ASN A 169 -9.19 11.10 26.41
C ASN A 169 -7.99 10.15 26.68
N GLN A 170 -7.59 9.35 25.68
CA GLN A 170 -6.47 8.42 25.76
C GLN A 170 -5.17 8.96 25.13
N MET A 171 -5.22 10.16 24.51
CA MET A 171 -4.07 10.81 23.86
C MET A 171 -3.43 11.93 24.73
N LYS A 172 -3.73 11.96 26.02
CA LYS A 172 -3.04 12.80 27.03
C LYS A 172 -2.28 11.89 27.98
#